data_AF-A0A3D2NLQ1-F1
#
_entry.id   AF-A0A3D2NLQ1-F1
#
_cell.length_a   1.000
_cell.length_b   1.000
_cell.length_c   1.000
_cell.angle_alpha   90.00
_cell.angle_beta   90.00
_cell.angle_gamma   90.00
#
_symmetry.space_group_name_H-M   'P 1'
#
loop_
_entity.id
_entity.type
_entity.pdbx_description
1 polymer ?
#
loop_
_entity_poly.entity_id
_entity_poly.type
_entity_poly.pdbx_seq_one_letter_code
_entity_poly.pdbx_strand_id
1 'polypeptide(L)'
;MRLRREFSSLKQSTGFDFQHNHFQLFGLAPSFQLDSAKLELQYRALQAQVHPDKSAHLGETEQRVAMQQSTLVNEAYQTLKSPIRRARYLLLLNGVDTQEETNTAMPVDFLMAQMEWREAVAETQQARDLNALEQ
;
A
#
# COMPACT_ATOMS: atom_id res chain seq x y z
N MET A 1 -39.68 5.99 -30.98
CA MET A 1 -38.36 6.60 -31.29
C MET A 1 -37.54 6.57 -30.01
N ARG A 2 -36.77 5.52 -29.70
CA ARG A 2 -35.49 5.13 -30.33
C ARG A 2 -34.65 6.34 -30.69
N LEU A 3 -33.64 6.65 -29.85
CA LEU A 3 -32.31 7.15 -30.21
C LEU A 3 -31.50 7.36 -28.90
N ARG A 4 -31.15 6.23 -28.29
CA ARG A 4 -30.02 6.05 -27.37
C ARG A 4 -29.06 5.16 -28.17
N ARG A 5 -27.78 5.53 -28.30
CA ARG A 5 -26.81 5.17 -29.37
C ARG A 5 -26.80 6.30 -30.41
N GLU A 6 -25.73 7.03 -30.66
CA GLU A 6 -24.31 6.72 -30.68
C GLU A 6 -23.58 8.05 -30.42
N PHE A 7 -22.55 8.11 -29.56
CA PHE A 7 -21.46 9.13 -29.56
C PHE A 7 -20.60 8.99 -28.28
N SER A 8 -20.21 7.75 -27.94
CA SER A 8 -19.18 7.52 -26.92
C SER A 8 -18.33 6.29 -27.29
N SER A 9 -18.02 6.17 -28.58
CA SER A 9 -16.97 5.30 -29.08
C SER A 9 -15.80 6.18 -29.51
N LEU A 10 -14.59 5.72 -29.23
CA LEU A 10 -13.28 6.36 -29.42
C LEU A 10 -12.82 7.32 -28.32
N LYS A 11 -12.45 6.75 -27.17
CA LYS A 11 -11.17 7.11 -26.53
C LYS A 11 -10.21 5.95 -26.72
N GLN A 12 -9.22 6.18 -27.57
CA GLN A 12 -7.97 5.41 -27.70
C GLN A 12 -7.38 5.24 -26.28
N SER A 13 -7.19 4.02 -25.76
CA SER A 13 -6.05 3.12 -26.03
C SER A 13 -4.70 3.83 -25.90
N THR A 14 -3.93 3.42 -24.90
CA THR A 14 -2.60 3.88 -24.44
C THR A 14 -2.56 5.20 -23.66
N GLY A 15 -2.96 5.13 -22.38
CA GLY A 15 -2.56 6.08 -21.35
C GLY A 15 -2.53 5.34 -20.02
N PHE A 16 -1.35 5.16 -19.43
CA PHE A 16 -1.21 4.64 -18.08
C PHE A 16 -1.89 5.66 -17.15
N ASP A 17 -3.06 5.34 -16.62
CA ASP A 17 -3.79 6.22 -15.70
C ASP A 17 -3.01 6.23 -14.37
N PHE A 18 -2.22 7.29 -14.16
CA PHE A 18 -1.48 7.53 -12.91
C PHE A 18 -2.39 7.90 -11.72
N GLN A 19 -3.71 7.91 -11.93
CA GLN A 19 -4.74 8.08 -10.90
C GLN A 19 -5.35 6.76 -10.41
N HIS A 20 -4.84 5.61 -10.87
CA HIS A 20 -5.28 4.33 -10.34
C HIS A 20 -4.85 4.17 -8.88
N ASN A 21 -5.83 3.99 -8.02
CA ASN A 21 -5.65 3.57 -6.64
C ASN A 21 -4.67 2.37 -6.57
N HIS A 22 -3.80 2.28 -5.57
CA HIS A 22 -2.85 1.18 -5.38
C HIS A 22 -3.51 -0.21 -5.50
N PHE A 23 -4.76 -0.37 -5.06
CA PHE A 23 -5.51 -1.61 -5.24
C PHE A 23 -5.77 -1.93 -6.72
N GLN A 24 -6.18 -0.93 -7.51
CA GLN A 24 -6.44 -1.09 -8.94
C GLN A 24 -5.17 -1.41 -9.73
N LEU A 25 -4.01 -0.88 -9.31
CA LEU A 25 -2.71 -1.19 -9.91
C LEU A 25 -2.41 -2.70 -9.92
N PHE A 26 -2.84 -3.41 -8.87
CA PHE A 26 -2.69 -4.87 -8.77
C PHE A 26 -3.95 -5.64 -9.17
N GLY A 27 -4.98 -4.97 -9.70
CA GLY A 27 -6.27 -5.60 -10.03
C GLY A 27 -7.02 -6.14 -8.82
N LEU A 28 -6.82 -5.54 -7.64
CA LEU A 28 -7.43 -5.95 -6.37
C LEU A 28 -8.57 -5.01 -5.99
N ALA A 29 -9.56 -5.53 -5.26
CA ALA A 29 -10.61 -4.71 -4.67
C ALA A 29 -10.08 -3.98 -3.42
N PRO A 30 -10.45 -2.71 -3.17
CA PRO A 30 -10.12 -2.01 -1.94
C PRO A 30 -10.70 -2.73 -0.71
N SER A 31 -9.84 -3.29 0.14
CA SER A 31 -10.22 -3.99 1.36
C SER A 31 -9.08 -3.96 2.37
N PHE A 32 -9.43 -3.90 3.66
CA PHE A 32 -8.44 -4.07 4.72
C PHE A 32 -7.98 -5.54 4.84
N GLN A 33 -8.91 -6.48 4.65
CA GLN A 33 -8.59 -7.90 4.54
C GLN A 33 -8.09 -8.17 3.12
N LEU A 34 -6.77 -8.21 2.98
CA LEU A 34 -6.07 -8.41 1.71
C LEU A 34 -5.33 -9.74 1.74
N ASP A 35 -5.48 -10.52 0.67
CA ASP A 35 -4.70 -11.74 0.44
C ASP A 35 -3.26 -11.37 0.05
N SER A 36 -2.33 -11.59 0.97
CA SER A 36 -0.90 -11.25 0.78
C SER A 36 -0.26 -12.07 -0.34
N ALA A 37 -0.68 -13.32 -0.54
CA ALA A 37 -0.15 -14.18 -1.58
C ALA A 37 -0.58 -13.67 -2.97
N LYS A 38 -1.84 -13.26 -3.12
CA LYS A 38 -2.32 -12.62 -4.36
C LYS A 38 -1.61 -11.31 -4.63
N LEU A 39 -1.43 -10.46 -3.61
CA LEU A 39 -0.68 -9.21 -3.76
C LEU A 39 0.75 -9.46 -4.24
N GLU A 40 1.44 -10.44 -3.64
CA GLU A 40 2.82 -10.77 -4.01
C GLU A 40 2.93 -11.34 -5.44
N LEU A 41 1.99 -12.20 -5.83
CA LEU A 41 1.91 -12.71 -7.20
C LEU A 41 1.75 -11.57 -8.22
N GLN A 42 0.82 -10.66 -7.98
CA GLN A 42 0.55 -9.52 -8.88
C GLN A 42 1.73 -8.55 -8.90
N TYR A 43 2.35 -8.28 -7.76
CA TYR A 43 3.56 -7.47 -7.67
C TYR A 43 4.70 -8.04 -8.52
N ARG A 44 5.01 -9.33 -8.40
CA ARG A 44 6.06 -9.97 -9.20
C ARG A 44 5.76 -9.90 -10.70
N ALA A 45 4.51 -10.15 -11.09
CA ALA A 45 4.09 -10.09 -12.48
C ALA A 45 4.21 -8.66 -13.07
N LEU A 46 3.85 -7.64 -12.29
CA LEU A 46 3.90 -6.25 -12.72
C LEU A 46 5.33 -5.72 -12.71
N GLN A 47 6.11 -6.00 -11.66
CA GLN A 47 7.52 -5.60 -11.56
C GLN A 47 8.34 -6.20 -12.69
N ALA A 48 8.07 -7.45 -13.08
CA ALA A 48 8.70 -8.06 -14.24
C ALA A 48 8.40 -7.31 -15.55
N GLN A 49 7.27 -6.60 -15.68
CA GLN A 49 6.93 -5.84 -16.89
C GLN A 49 7.57 -4.45 -16.90
N VAL A 50 7.66 -3.79 -15.74
CA VAL A 50 8.10 -2.39 -15.64
C VAL A 50 9.56 -2.21 -15.22
N HIS A 51 10.31 -3.30 -15.00
CA HIS A 51 11.69 -3.20 -14.51
C HIS A 51 12.59 -2.38 -15.45
N PRO A 52 13.37 -1.40 -14.94
CA PRO A 52 14.19 -0.53 -15.78
C PRO A 52 15.24 -1.28 -16.60
N ASP A 53 15.70 -2.45 -16.14
CA ASP A 53 16.64 -3.30 -16.89
C ASP A 53 16.09 -3.76 -18.25
N LYS A 54 14.76 -3.92 -18.40
CA LYS A 54 14.17 -4.25 -19.69
C LYS A 54 14.21 -3.07 -20.67
N SER A 55 14.26 -1.87 -20.15
CA SER A 55 14.31 -0.61 -20.90
C SER A 55 15.72 -0.02 -20.94
N ALA A 56 16.74 -0.74 -20.43
CA ALA A 56 18.12 -0.26 -20.41
C ALA A 56 18.72 -0.11 -21.82
N HIS A 57 18.17 -0.82 -22.81
CA HIS A 57 18.54 -0.73 -24.22
C HIS A 57 17.71 0.29 -25.01
N LEU A 58 16.71 0.92 -24.37
CA LEU A 58 15.79 1.89 -24.98
C LEU A 58 16.30 3.32 -24.83
N GLY A 59 15.59 4.29 -25.42
CA GLY A 59 15.96 5.70 -25.31
C GLY A 59 15.78 6.25 -23.88
N GLU A 60 16.45 7.36 -23.58
CA GLU A 60 16.43 7.98 -22.23
C GLU A 60 15.01 8.25 -21.69
N THR A 61 14.09 8.64 -22.57
CA THR A 61 12.69 8.90 -22.21
C THR A 61 12.00 7.63 -21.73
N GLU A 62 12.20 6.50 -22.41
CA GLU A 62 11.58 5.21 -22.09
C GLU A 62 12.17 4.64 -20.80
N GLN A 63 13.48 4.81 -20.60
CA GLN A 63 14.14 4.43 -19.35
C GLN A 63 13.61 5.24 -18.16
N ARG A 64 13.38 6.54 -18.34
CA ARG A 64 12.81 7.41 -17.30
C ARG A 64 11.38 6.99 -16.93
N VAL A 65 10.55 6.67 -17.92
CA VAL A 65 9.18 6.19 -17.69
C VAL A 65 9.19 4.85 -16.95
N ALA A 66 10.04 3.90 -17.35
CA ALA A 66 10.17 2.62 -16.68
C ALA A 66 10.60 2.77 -15.21
N MET A 67 11.53 3.69 -14.93
CA MET A 67 11.93 4.02 -13.56
C MET A 67 10.76 4.55 -12.73
N GLN A 68 10.00 5.51 -13.25
CA GLN A 68 8.83 6.06 -12.56
C GLN A 68 7.76 4.99 -12.27
N GLN A 69 7.51 4.10 -13.23
CA GLN A 69 6.56 3.00 -13.06
C GLN A 69 7.04 1.99 -12.01
N SER A 70 8.31 1.61 -12.04
CA SER A 70 8.90 0.72 -11.03
C SER A 70 8.77 1.30 -9.62
N THR A 71 9.05 2.60 -9.44
CA THR A 71 8.88 3.28 -8.15
C THR A 71 7.43 3.24 -7.68
N LEU A 72 6.47 3.56 -8.56
CA LEU A 72 5.05 3.54 -8.22
C LEU A 72 4.57 2.14 -7.78
N VAL A 73 5.00 1.09 -8.49
CA VAL A 73 4.67 -0.30 -8.17
C VAL A 73 5.24 -0.70 -6.81
N ASN A 74 6.48 -0.30 -6.51
CA ASN A 74 7.11 -0.56 -5.22
C ASN A 74 6.40 0.15 -4.07
N GLU A 75 6.07 1.43 -4.23
CA GLU A 75 5.34 2.21 -3.21
C GLU A 75 3.97 1.61 -2.95
N ALA A 76 3.20 1.30 -4.01
CA ALA A 76 1.90 0.68 -3.89
C ALA A 76 1.99 -0.67 -3.14
N TYR A 77 2.97 -1.51 -3.49
CA TYR A 77 3.19 -2.79 -2.82
C TYR A 77 3.51 -2.61 -1.33
N GLN A 78 4.42 -1.70 -0.98
CA GLN A 78 4.79 -1.44 0.41
C GLN A 78 3.61 -0.92 1.24
N THR A 79 2.79 -0.04 0.65
CA THR A 79 1.59 0.50 1.29
C THR A 79 0.56 -0.59 1.55
N LEU A 80 0.30 -1.48 0.59
CA LEU A 80 -0.69 -2.54 0.74
C LEU A 80 -0.21 -3.73 1.58
N LYS A 81 1.10 -3.99 1.63
CA LYS A 81 1.69 -5.09 2.42
C LYS A 81 1.61 -4.83 3.93
N SER A 82 1.88 -3.60 4.37
CA SER A 82 1.82 -3.24 5.79
C SER A 82 0.37 -3.02 6.23
N PRO A 83 -0.15 -3.75 7.25
CA PRO A 83 -1.51 -3.55 7.74
C PRO A 83 -1.79 -2.10 8.16
N ILE A 84 -0.83 -1.46 8.86
CA ILE A 84 -0.96 -0.08 9.33
C ILE A 84 -1.01 0.90 8.15
N ARG A 85 -0.06 0.79 7.20
CA ARG A 85 -0.06 1.66 6.01
C ARG A 85 -1.31 1.45 5.16
N ARG A 86 -1.78 0.22 5.03
CA ARG A 86 -3.02 -0.12 4.31
C ARG A 86 -4.25 0.49 4.97
N ALA A 87 -4.34 0.45 6.30
CA ALA A 87 -5.43 1.09 7.04
C ALA A 87 -5.46 2.61 6.78
N ARG A 88 -4.30 3.28 6.94
CA ARG A 88 -4.15 4.71 6.64
C ARG A 88 -4.56 5.04 5.21
N TYR A 89 -4.10 4.25 4.26
CA TYR A 89 -4.41 4.45 2.85
C TYR A 89 -5.92 4.27 2.56
N LEU A 90 -6.57 3.28 3.15
CA LEU A 90 -8.02 3.12 3.05
C LEU A 90 -8.80 4.29 3.65
N LEU A 91 -8.35 4.83 4.80
CA LEU A 91 -8.95 6.02 5.40
C LEU A 91 -8.78 7.24 4.50
N LEU A 92 -7.58 7.45 3.95
CA LEU A 92 -7.29 8.52 2.99
C LEU A 92 -8.19 8.44 1.75
N LEU A 93 -8.40 7.24 1.20
CA LEU A 93 -9.31 7.02 0.07
C LEU A 93 -10.78 7.37 0.39
N ASN A 94 -11.17 7.34 1.65
CA ASN A 94 -12.48 7.76 2.13
C ASN A 94 -12.50 9.23 2.60
N GLY A 95 -11.41 9.99 2.39
CA GLY A 95 -11.30 11.39 2.79
C GLY A 95 -11.09 11.62 4.29
N VAL A 96 -10.68 10.58 5.03
CA VAL A 96 -10.40 10.66 6.47
C VAL A 96 -8.90 10.82 6.69
N ASP A 97 -8.50 11.96 7.23
CA ASP A 97 -7.14 12.19 7.73
C ASP A 97 -7.05 11.74 9.20
N THR A 98 -6.15 10.80 9.48
CA THR A 98 -5.92 10.26 10.81
C THR A 98 -5.23 11.23 11.76
N GLN A 99 -4.64 12.33 11.25
CA GLN A 99 -3.98 13.37 12.04
C GLN A 99 -3.02 12.81 13.11
N GLU A 100 -2.26 11.76 12.79
CA GLU A 100 -1.55 10.97 13.80
C GLU A 100 -0.47 11.74 14.57
N GLU A 101 0.07 12.81 13.98
CA GLU A 101 1.08 13.66 14.61
C GLU A 101 0.46 14.66 15.61
N THR A 102 -0.81 15.02 15.45
CA THR A 102 -1.49 16.04 16.27
C THR A 102 -2.57 15.45 17.17
N ASN A 103 -3.15 14.31 16.78
CA ASN A 103 -4.19 13.61 17.51
C ASN A 103 -3.59 12.56 18.46
N THR A 104 -2.95 13.03 19.52
CA THR A 104 -2.34 12.19 20.57
C THR A 104 -3.30 11.86 21.71
N ALA A 105 -4.56 12.29 21.62
CA ALA A 105 -5.58 12.03 22.62
C ALA A 105 -5.89 10.52 22.66
N MET A 106 -5.42 9.86 23.72
CA MET A 106 -5.65 8.45 23.96
C MET A 106 -6.45 8.25 25.26
N PRO A 107 -7.38 7.27 25.30
CA PRO A 107 -8.05 6.91 26.55
C PRO A 107 -7.04 6.54 27.63
N VAL A 108 -7.33 6.93 28.88
CA VAL A 108 -6.43 6.68 30.03
C VAL A 108 -6.16 5.19 30.21
N ASP A 109 -7.18 4.34 30.09
CA ASP A 109 -7.04 2.89 30.23
C ASP A 109 -6.06 2.29 29.20
N PHE A 110 -6.03 2.84 27.98
CA PHE A 110 -5.07 2.42 26.94
C PHE A 110 -3.63 2.85 27.28
N LEU A 111 -3.46 4.06 27.82
CA LEU A 111 -2.14 4.55 28.24
C LEU A 111 -1.58 3.74 29.42
N MET A 112 -2.42 3.39 30.38
CA MET A 112 -2.05 2.51 31.49
C MET A 112 -1.59 1.15 30.99
N ALA A 113 -2.37 0.50 30.11
CA ALA A 113 -1.98 -0.76 29.49
C ALA A 113 -0.64 -0.63 28.71
N GLN A 114 -0.43 0.47 28.01
CA GLN A 114 0.83 0.72 27.31
C GLN A 114 2.03 0.83 28.26
N MET A 115 1.86 1.45 29.44
CA MET A 115 2.92 1.52 30.46
C MET A 115 3.24 0.12 31.00
N GLU A 116 2.22 -0.66 31.36
CA GLU A 116 2.38 -2.03 31.85
C GLU A 116 3.12 -2.92 30.84
N TRP A 117 2.75 -2.85 29.56
CA TRP A 117 3.45 -3.61 28.50
C TRP A 117 4.91 -3.20 28.35
N ARG A 118 5.22 -1.90 28.50
CA ARG A 118 6.61 -1.42 28.42
C ARG A 118 7.45 -1.93 29.59
N GLU A 119 6.87 -1.97 30.79
CA GLU A 119 7.53 -2.51 31.98
C GLU A 119 7.80 -4.02 31.81
N ALA A 120 6.81 -4.80 31.38
CA ALA A 120 6.98 -6.24 31.14
C ALA A 120 8.09 -6.55 30.12
N VAL A 121 8.17 -5.77 29.03
CA VAL A 121 9.25 -5.91 28.03
C VAL A 121 10.61 -5.56 28.63
N ALA A 122 10.70 -4.49 29.43
CA ALA A 122 11.95 -4.06 30.06
C ALA A 122 12.46 -5.12 31.06
N GLU A 123 11.58 -5.67 31.90
CA GLU A 123 11.91 -6.73 32.85
C GLU A 123 12.43 -7.99 32.14
N THR A 124 11.78 -8.38 31.05
CA THR A 124 12.20 -9.53 30.22
C THR A 124 13.59 -9.33 29.61
N GLN A 125 13.85 -8.15 29.06
CA GLN A 125 15.17 -7.81 28.50
C GLN A 125 16.26 -7.82 29.58
N GLN A 126 15.94 -7.37 30.79
CA GLN A 126 16.88 -7.32 31.91
C GLN A 126 17.13 -8.70 32.52
N ALA A 127 16.14 -9.59 32.49
CA ALA A 127 16.25 -10.98 32.93
C ALA A 127 17.01 -11.90 31.95
N ARG A 128 17.29 -11.45 30.70
CA ARG A 128 17.76 -12.29 29.57
C ARG A 128 16.88 -13.53 29.32
N ASP A 129 15.63 -13.51 29.77
CA ASP A 129 14.73 -14.65 29.66
C ASP A 129 13.72 -14.40 28.54
N LEU A 130 14.11 -14.70 27.31
CA LEU A 130 13.29 -14.47 26.11
C LEU A 130 11.98 -15.28 26.09
N ASN A 131 11.74 -16.19 27.04
CA ASN A 131 10.55 -17.03 27.09
C ASN A 131 9.32 -16.34 27.72
N ALA A 132 9.45 -15.16 28.33
CA ALA A 132 8.32 -14.48 28.99
C ALA A 132 7.36 -13.75 28.02
N LEU A 133 7.65 -13.73 26.71
CA LEU A 133 6.89 -12.95 25.71
C LEU A 133 5.83 -13.76 24.92
N GLU A 134 5.61 -15.05 25.23
CA GLU A 134 4.70 -15.93 24.46
C GLU A 134 3.35 -16.25 25.16
N GLN A 135 2.87 -15.43 26.10
CA GLN A 135 1.52 -15.60 26.70
C GLN A 135 0.55 -14.48 26.35
#